data_AF-A0AA36DW97-F1
#
_entry.id   AF-A0AA36DW97-F1
#
_cell.length_a   1.000
_cell.length_b   1.000
_cell.length_c   1.000
_cell.angle_alpha   90.00
_cell.angle_beta   90.00
_cell.angle_gamma   90.00
#
_symmetry.space_group_name_H-M   'P 1'
#
loop_
_entity.id
_entity.type
_entity.pdbx_description
1 polymer ?
#
loop_
_entity_poly.entity_id
_entity_poly.type
_entity_poly.pdbx_seq_one_letter_code
_entity_poly.pdbx_strand_id
1 'polypeptide(L)'
;MDIIIEHSQMADAENQSRYVKLNKDQAPVDINPGELNQPIEVPQMNVRKCNECGQALPESFEPPAVEPWSTGIFGCAEDTESCWTGLFCPCVLFGRNYEKLREDMPWTTPCVCHAVFVEGGMALAAATAAFHGIEPQTSVLICEGLLFTWWVCGIYTGIVRQTLQKKYHLKNSPCDPCLVHCCMHWCALCQEHREMKGRLSDDAVMPMTIVNAPPVQVMNTDGEKKESANGHDHGAHLEMQAL
;
A
#
# COMPACT_ATOMS: atom_id res chain seq x y z
N MET A 1 -28.64 26.96 27.49
CA MET A 1 -27.91 28.22 27.32
C MET A 1 -26.90 28.41 28.46
N ASP A 2 -25.61 28.08 28.40
CA ASP A 2 -24.80 27.04 27.69
C ASP A 2 -23.31 27.25 28.08
N ILE A 3 -22.36 26.29 28.07
CA ILE A 3 -22.40 24.85 27.74
C ILE A 3 -21.33 24.04 28.54
N ILE A 4 -21.45 22.70 28.47
CA ILE A 4 -20.55 21.60 28.88
C ILE A 4 -19.03 21.85 28.64
N ILE A 5 -18.17 21.42 29.59
CA ILE A 5 -17.11 20.38 29.39
C ILE A 5 -16.99 19.56 30.69
N GLU A 6 -17.38 18.30 30.66
CA GLU A 6 -17.16 17.34 31.76
C GLU A 6 -16.07 16.32 31.37
N HIS A 7 -15.25 15.93 32.34
CA HIS A 7 -14.01 15.17 32.13
C HIS A 7 -14.24 13.66 32.27
N SER A 8 -14.65 12.98 31.19
CA SER A 8 -14.94 11.54 31.21
C SER A 8 -13.67 10.69 31.38
N GLN A 9 -13.51 10.04 32.54
CA GLN A 9 -12.49 9.00 32.72
C GLN A 9 -12.82 7.76 31.88
N MET A 10 -11.77 7.07 31.42
CA MET A 10 -11.88 5.74 30.83
C MET A 10 -12.39 4.75 31.88
N ALA A 11 -13.38 3.94 31.50
CA ALA A 11 -13.83 2.80 32.29
C ALA A 11 -13.59 1.53 31.45
N ASP A 12 -12.47 0.86 31.71
CA ASP A 12 -12.20 -0.45 31.14
C ASP A 12 -13.20 -1.46 31.70
N ALA A 13 -13.93 -2.12 30.82
CA ALA A 13 -14.82 -3.23 31.15
C ALA A 13 -14.28 -4.51 30.50
N GLU A 14 -13.51 -5.29 31.26
CA GLU A 14 -13.05 -6.62 30.85
C GLU A 14 -14.25 -7.57 30.64
N ASN A 15 -14.75 -7.68 29.41
CA ASN A 15 -15.74 -8.70 29.06
C ASN A 15 -15.05 -10.05 28.79
N GLN A 16 -14.47 -10.63 29.84
CA GLN A 16 -13.77 -11.91 29.75
C GLN A 16 -14.79 -13.05 29.59
N SER A 17 -14.81 -13.71 28.43
CA SER A 17 -15.72 -14.82 28.13
C SER A 17 -15.46 -16.02 29.05
N ARG A 18 -16.25 -16.13 30.12
CA ARG A 18 -16.02 -17.09 31.20
C ARG A 18 -16.58 -18.48 30.86
N TYR A 19 -15.74 -19.36 30.32
CA TYR A 19 -16.06 -20.77 30.16
C TYR A 19 -16.40 -21.42 31.51
N VAL A 20 -17.68 -21.77 31.72
CA VAL A 20 -18.13 -22.48 32.92
C VAL A 20 -17.83 -23.96 32.76
N LYS A 21 -16.81 -24.45 33.47
CA LYS A 21 -16.48 -25.87 33.55
C LYS A 21 -17.47 -26.56 34.49
N LEU A 22 -18.45 -27.26 33.93
CA LEU A 22 -19.38 -28.07 34.71
C LEU A 22 -18.63 -29.24 35.37
N ASN A 23 -18.68 -29.30 36.70
CA ASN A 23 -18.22 -30.45 37.47
C ASN A 23 -19.43 -31.33 37.81
N LYS A 24 -19.17 -32.63 38.01
CA LYS A 24 -20.21 -33.66 38.13
C LYS A 24 -21.09 -33.55 39.38
N ASP A 25 -20.75 -32.65 40.30
CA ASP A 25 -21.37 -32.47 41.61
C ASP A 25 -22.32 -31.26 41.69
N GLN A 26 -22.60 -30.58 40.55
CA GLN A 26 -23.66 -29.58 40.49
C GLN A 26 -25.04 -30.25 40.67
N ALA A 27 -25.85 -29.74 41.61
CA ALA A 27 -27.22 -30.20 41.82
C ALA A 27 -28.06 -30.04 40.53
N PRO A 28 -29.13 -30.85 40.33
CA PRO A 28 -29.95 -30.76 39.13
C PRO A 28 -30.57 -29.35 39.01
N VAL A 29 -30.08 -28.58 38.05
CA VAL A 29 -30.70 -27.32 37.65
C VAL A 29 -31.88 -27.69 36.77
N ASP A 30 -33.06 -27.15 37.08
CA ASP A 30 -34.30 -27.47 36.37
C ASP A 30 -34.28 -26.78 35.00
N ILE A 31 -33.86 -27.50 33.96
CA ILE A 31 -33.73 -26.96 32.60
C ILE A 31 -35.11 -26.96 31.95
N ASN A 32 -35.74 -25.78 31.88
CA ASN A 32 -37.01 -25.63 31.18
C ASN A 32 -36.85 -25.95 29.67
N PRO A 33 -37.68 -26.84 29.09
CA PRO A 33 -37.60 -27.19 27.67
C PRO A 33 -37.92 -25.99 26.76
N GLY A 34 -36.88 -25.29 26.31
CA GLY A 34 -36.99 -24.14 25.40
C GLY A 34 -35.85 -23.13 25.53
N GLU A 35 -35.29 -22.94 26.73
CA GLU A 35 -34.26 -21.91 26.96
C GLU A 35 -32.95 -22.21 26.23
N LEU A 36 -32.59 -23.50 26.07
CA LEU A 36 -31.38 -23.90 25.34
C LEU A 36 -31.46 -23.71 23.81
N ASN A 37 -32.66 -23.44 23.27
CA ASN A 37 -32.87 -23.13 21.85
C ASN A 37 -33.06 -21.62 21.59
N GLN A 38 -32.79 -20.76 22.58
CA GLN A 38 -32.73 -19.33 22.34
C GLN A 38 -31.56 -19.01 21.40
N PRO A 39 -31.75 -18.16 20.36
CA PRO A 39 -30.65 -17.68 19.55
C PRO A 39 -29.62 -16.97 20.43
N ILE A 40 -28.39 -17.46 20.43
CA ILE A 40 -27.28 -16.75 21.08
C ILE A 40 -27.07 -15.45 20.31
N GLU A 41 -27.40 -14.32 20.92
CA GLU A 41 -26.94 -13.01 20.45
C GLU A 41 -25.42 -12.96 20.61
N VAL A 42 -24.70 -13.49 19.63
CA VAL A 42 -23.28 -13.21 19.44
C VAL A 42 -23.18 -11.70 19.24
N PRO A 43 -22.54 -10.95 20.17
CA PRO A 43 -22.32 -9.55 19.96
C PRO A 43 -21.50 -9.45 18.67
N GLN A 44 -22.09 -8.84 17.64
CA GLN A 44 -21.38 -8.49 16.42
C GLN A 44 -20.40 -7.37 16.84
N MET A 45 -19.26 -7.77 17.43
CA MET A 45 -18.15 -6.86 17.67
C MET A 45 -17.84 -6.16 16.35
N ASN A 46 -17.29 -4.95 16.43
CA ASN A 46 -17.00 -4.12 15.27
C ASN A 46 -15.78 -4.66 14.49
N VAL A 47 -15.88 -5.91 14.03
CA VAL A 47 -14.86 -6.67 13.33
C VAL A 47 -14.66 -5.97 12.00
N ARG A 48 -13.47 -5.39 11.84
CA ARG A 48 -13.07 -4.72 10.60
C ARG A 48 -13.22 -5.71 9.46
N LYS A 49 -13.94 -5.32 8.41
CA LYS A 49 -14.12 -6.15 7.22
C LYS A 49 -13.18 -5.68 6.13
N CYS A 50 -12.69 -6.60 5.31
CA CYS A 50 -12.00 -6.24 4.09
C CYS A 50 -12.96 -5.49 3.15
N ASN A 51 -12.52 -4.34 2.61
CA ASN A 51 -13.35 -3.52 1.72
C ASN A 51 -13.62 -4.19 0.35
N GLU A 52 -12.79 -5.16 -0.07
CA GLU A 52 -12.96 -5.84 -1.36
C GLU A 52 -13.75 -7.15 -1.25
N CYS A 53 -13.42 -8.02 -0.29
CA CYS A 53 -14.06 -9.34 -0.15
C CYS A 53 -15.08 -9.44 1.00
N GLY A 54 -15.25 -8.40 1.82
CA GLY A 54 -16.21 -8.38 2.94
C GLY A 54 -15.87 -9.32 4.11
N GLN A 55 -14.78 -10.08 4.04
CA GLN A 55 -14.36 -11.02 5.08
C GLN A 55 -13.95 -10.29 6.37
N ALA A 56 -14.23 -10.93 7.51
CA ALA A 56 -13.72 -10.51 8.81
C ALA A 56 -12.18 -10.54 8.82
N LEU A 57 -11.55 -9.41 9.10
CA LEU A 57 -10.11 -9.32 9.29
C LEU A 57 -9.76 -9.85 10.69
N PRO A 58 -8.66 -10.63 10.85
CA PRO A 58 -8.21 -11.08 12.16
C PRO A 58 -7.80 -9.88 13.03
N GLU A 59 -7.85 -10.05 14.35
CA GLU A 59 -7.52 -8.98 15.31
C GLU A 59 -6.06 -8.51 15.22
N SER A 60 -5.16 -9.37 14.74
CA SER A 60 -3.77 -9.06 14.40
C SER A 60 -3.58 -8.37 13.03
N PHE A 61 -4.67 -8.06 12.30
CA PHE A 61 -4.57 -7.33 11.04
C PHE A 61 -4.32 -5.84 11.30
N GLU A 62 -3.05 -5.46 11.24
CA GLU A 62 -2.67 -4.08 10.99
C GLU A 62 -2.81 -3.78 9.48
N PRO A 63 -3.48 -2.69 9.08
CA PRO A 63 -3.41 -2.25 7.69
C PRO A 63 -1.94 -1.94 7.36
N PRO A 64 -1.48 -2.18 6.11
CA PRO A 64 -0.12 -1.86 5.71
C PRO A 64 0.27 -0.44 6.14
N ALA A 65 1.38 -0.32 6.86
CA ALA A 65 1.83 0.95 7.42
C ALA A 65 1.96 1.98 6.28
N VAL A 66 1.48 3.19 6.53
CA VAL A 66 1.54 4.27 5.53
C VAL A 66 2.97 4.80 5.50
N GLU A 67 3.78 4.18 4.65
CA GLU A 67 5.21 4.45 4.51
C GLU A 67 5.44 5.91 4.06
N PRO A 68 6.42 6.63 4.62
CA PRO A 68 6.86 7.89 4.04
C PRO A 68 7.48 7.64 2.65
N TRP A 69 7.51 8.70 1.83
CA TRP A 69 8.35 8.70 0.64
C TRP A 69 9.82 8.58 1.09
N SER A 70 10.55 7.60 0.55
CA SER A 70 11.99 7.50 0.76
C SER A 70 12.75 8.60 0.00
N THR A 71 12.14 9.11 -1.08
CA THR A 71 12.74 10.10 -2.00
C THR A 71 12.14 11.50 -1.82
N GLY A 72 13.00 12.52 -1.82
CA GLY A 72 12.57 13.92 -1.75
C GLY A 72 12.08 14.46 -3.09
N ILE A 73 11.02 15.29 -3.10
CA ILE A 73 10.48 15.84 -4.35
C ILE A 73 11.50 16.71 -5.10
N PHE A 74 12.33 17.50 -4.40
CA PHE A 74 13.39 18.31 -5.01
C PHE A 74 14.68 17.53 -5.33
N GLY A 75 14.73 16.23 -5.02
CA GLY A 75 15.92 15.39 -5.18
C GLY A 75 16.23 14.96 -6.62
N CYS A 76 15.81 15.71 -7.64
CA CYS A 76 15.91 15.27 -9.04
C CYS A 76 17.33 14.88 -9.47
N ALA A 77 18.34 15.58 -8.96
CA ALA A 77 19.75 15.33 -9.26
C ALA A 77 20.35 14.09 -8.55
N GLU A 78 19.63 13.45 -7.62
CA GLU A 78 20.07 12.24 -6.90
C GLU A 78 20.22 11.02 -7.84
N ASP A 79 19.45 10.98 -8.93
CA ASP A 79 19.61 10.00 -10.01
C ASP A 79 19.85 10.75 -11.32
N THR A 80 21.12 10.82 -11.71
CA THR A 80 21.56 11.55 -12.88
C THR A 80 20.91 11.02 -14.16
N GLU A 81 20.76 9.69 -14.34
CA GLU A 81 20.13 9.12 -15.54
C GLU A 81 18.66 9.56 -15.65
N SER A 82 17.91 9.44 -14.55
CA SER A 82 16.51 9.87 -14.48
C SER A 82 16.37 11.38 -14.76
N CYS A 83 17.29 12.19 -14.19
CA CYS A 83 17.33 13.64 -14.37
C CYS A 83 17.57 14.04 -15.84
N TRP A 84 18.59 13.48 -16.50
CA TRP A 84 18.82 13.76 -17.93
C TRP A 84 17.69 13.21 -18.81
N THR A 85 17.24 11.97 -18.54
CA THR A 85 16.22 11.30 -19.36
C THR A 85 14.98 12.15 -19.47
N GLY A 86 14.45 12.65 -18.36
CA GLY A 86 13.20 13.39 -18.43
C GLY A 86 13.35 14.90 -18.65
N LEU A 87 14.53 15.50 -18.45
CA LEU A 87 14.77 16.90 -18.82
C LEU A 87 14.71 17.07 -20.35
N PHE A 88 15.14 16.06 -21.10
CA PHE A 88 15.13 16.06 -22.57
C PHE A 88 13.99 15.21 -23.16
N CYS A 89 13.53 14.18 -22.46
CA CYS A 89 12.49 13.24 -22.89
C CYS A 89 11.52 12.88 -21.72
N PRO A 90 10.74 13.84 -21.19
CA PRO A 90 9.85 13.61 -20.04
C PRO A 90 8.80 12.51 -20.30
N CYS A 91 8.33 12.41 -21.54
CA CYS A 91 7.42 11.36 -22.01
C CYS A 91 8.01 9.93 -21.87
N VAL A 92 9.33 9.76 -22.07
CA VAL A 92 10.02 8.47 -21.90
C VAL A 92 10.13 8.11 -20.43
N LEU A 93 10.45 9.08 -19.57
CA LEU A 93 10.50 8.88 -18.12
C LEU A 93 9.10 8.50 -17.58
N PHE A 94 8.06 9.21 -18.02
CA PHE A 94 6.67 8.90 -17.70
C PHE A 94 6.25 7.51 -18.20
N GLY A 95 6.59 7.14 -19.44
CA GLY A 95 6.28 5.82 -19.98
C GLY A 95 6.93 4.68 -19.19
N ARG A 96 8.23 4.82 -18.86
CA ARG A 96 8.96 3.87 -18.00
C ARG A 96 8.38 3.79 -16.58
N ASN A 97 7.92 4.91 -16.03
CA ASN A 97 7.22 4.94 -14.74
C ASN A 97 5.88 4.18 -14.82
N TYR A 98 5.12 4.36 -15.90
CA TYR A 98 3.84 3.70 -16.09
C TYR A 98 3.99 2.19 -16.23
N GLU A 99 4.95 1.70 -17.03
CA GLU A 99 5.21 0.27 -17.22
C GLU A 99 5.63 -0.44 -15.91
N LYS A 100 6.46 0.19 -15.06
CA LYS A 100 6.79 -0.33 -13.71
C LYS A 100 5.57 -0.40 -12.78
N LEU A 101 4.60 0.50 -12.98
CA LEU A 101 3.38 0.55 -12.19
C LEU A 101 2.33 -0.45 -12.69
N ARG A 102 2.24 -0.62 -14.02
CA ARG A 102 1.21 -1.34 -14.78
C ARG A 102 1.88 -2.29 -15.79
N GLU A 103 2.00 -3.55 -15.39
CA GLU A 103 2.67 -4.61 -16.17
C GLU A 103 1.87 -5.07 -17.41
N ASP A 104 0.62 -4.61 -17.56
CA ASP A 104 -0.29 -4.95 -18.66
C ASP A 104 -0.07 -4.14 -19.94
N MET A 105 0.75 -3.09 -19.91
CA MET A 105 0.96 -2.17 -21.04
C MET A 105 2.45 -1.81 -21.21
N PRO A 106 3.05 -1.97 -22.41
CA PRO A 106 4.41 -1.55 -22.66
C PRO A 106 4.57 -0.03 -22.56
N TRP A 107 5.74 0.44 -22.11
CA TRP A 107 6.03 1.86 -21.85
C TRP A 107 5.82 2.79 -23.06
N THR A 108 5.90 2.26 -24.27
CA THR A 108 5.77 3.01 -25.51
C THR A 108 4.38 3.62 -25.69
N THR A 109 3.31 2.94 -25.27
CA THR A 109 1.94 3.45 -25.41
C THR A 109 1.68 4.71 -24.57
N PRO A 110 1.92 4.72 -23.23
CA PRO A 110 1.80 5.94 -22.42
C PRO A 110 2.83 7.01 -22.81
N CYS A 111 4.04 6.62 -23.25
CA CYS A 111 5.05 7.55 -23.76
C CYS A 111 4.56 8.29 -25.02
N VAL A 112 4.06 7.58 -26.04
CA VAL A 112 3.55 8.17 -27.28
C VAL A 112 2.33 9.04 -27.01
N CYS A 113 1.42 8.59 -26.14
CA CYS A 113 0.27 9.39 -25.71
C CYS A 113 0.73 10.72 -25.10
N HIS A 114 1.64 10.69 -24.12
CA HIS A 114 2.18 11.90 -23.49
C HIS A 114 2.92 12.79 -24.49
N ALA A 115 3.76 12.21 -25.37
CA ALA A 115 4.51 12.95 -26.38
C ALA A 115 3.60 13.64 -27.41
N VAL A 116 2.50 13.01 -27.83
CA VAL A 116 1.57 13.59 -28.81
C VAL A 116 0.73 14.69 -28.17
N PHE A 117 0.09 14.42 -27.03
CA PHE A 117 -0.87 15.36 -26.44
C PHE A 117 -0.20 16.51 -25.69
N VAL A 118 0.90 16.27 -24.98
CA VAL A 118 1.56 17.30 -24.14
C VAL A 118 2.64 18.02 -24.94
N GLU A 119 3.69 17.32 -25.33
CA GLU A 119 4.84 17.90 -26.03
C GLU A 119 4.48 18.37 -27.45
N GLY A 120 3.72 17.56 -28.20
CA GLY A 120 3.26 17.88 -29.55
C GLY A 120 2.34 19.11 -29.59
N GLY A 121 1.47 19.27 -28.58
CA GLY A 121 0.63 20.46 -28.42
C GLY A 121 1.45 21.74 -28.19
N MET A 122 2.43 21.69 -27.29
CA MET A 122 3.34 22.82 -27.04
C MET A 122 4.22 23.14 -28.26
N ALA A 123 4.77 22.12 -28.93
CA ALA A 123 5.59 22.30 -30.12
C ALA A 123 4.80 22.92 -31.29
N LEU A 124 3.55 22.49 -31.51
CA LEU A 124 2.67 23.06 -32.53
C LEU A 124 2.30 24.53 -32.21
N ALA A 125 2.01 24.84 -30.96
CA ALA A 125 1.75 26.22 -30.52
C ALA A 125 2.97 27.13 -30.72
N ALA A 126 4.17 26.66 -30.34
CA ALA A 126 5.42 27.39 -30.51
C ALA A 126 5.78 27.60 -32.00
N ALA A 127 5.59 26.59 -32.85
CA ALA A 127 5.78 26.70 -34.29
C ALA A 127 4.79 27.70 -34.91
N THR A 128 3.52 27.66 -34.51
CA THR A 128 2.49 28.61 -34.97
C THR A 128 2.87 30.04 -34.61
N ALA A 129 3.33 30.28 -33.38
CA ALA A 129 3.82 31.57 -32.92
C ALA A 129 5.04 32.08 -33.71
N ALA A 130 5.99 31.19 -34.02
CA ALA A 130 7.23 31.55 -34.71
C ALA A 130 7.06 31.82 -36.22
N PHE A 131 6.20 31.06 -36.91
CA PHE A 131 6.12 31.08 -38.38
C PHE A 131 4.93 31.85 -38.95
N HIS A 132 3.81 31.94 -38.23
CA HIS A 132 2.57 32.54 -38.76
C HIS A 132 2.16 33.84 -38.07
N GLY A 133 2.76 34.15 -36.91
CA GLY A 133 2.27 35.21 -36.02
C GLY A 133 0.96 34.79 -35.34
N ILE A 134 0.64 35.44 -34.21
CA ILE A 134 -0.56 35.08 -33.44
C ILE A 134 -1.59 36.22 -33.51
N GLU A 135 -2.64 36.00 -34.31
CA GLU A 135 -3.87 36.80 -34.28
C GLU A 135 -4.46 36.75 -32.85
N PRO A 136 -4.98 37.86 -32.28
CA PRO A 136 -5.44 37.87 -30.88
C PRO A 136 -6.45 36.76 -30.54
N GLN A 137 -7.39 36.48 -31.44
CA GLN A 137 -8.37 35.41 -31.25
C GLN A 137 -7.74 34.01 -31.27
N THR A 138 -6.78 33.78 -32.16
CA THR A 138 -6.00 32.54 -32.20
C THR A 138 -5.11 32.40 -30.96
N SER A 139 -4.58 33.49 -30.40
CA SER A 139 -3.80 33.44 -29.15
C SER A 139 -4.64 32.96 -27.97
N VAL A 140 -5.88 33.45 -27.85
CA VAL A 140 -6.79 33.06 -26.76
C VAL A 140 -7.13 31.57 -26.90
N LEU A 141 -7.48 31.13 -28.11
CA LEU A 141 -7.86 29.74 -28.38
C LEU A 141 -6.69 28.75 -28.19
N ILE A 142 -5.46 29.13 -28.56
CA ILE A 142 -4.25 28.36 -28.26
C ILE A 142 -3.99 28.32 -26.75
N CYS A 143 -4.08 29.46 -26.04
CA CYS A 143 -3.88 29.51 -24.59
C CYS A 143 -4.91 28.67 -23.83
N GLU A 144 -6.19 28.75 -24.19
CA GLU A 144 -7.24 27.89 -23.62
C GLU A 144 -6.95 26.42 -23.89
N GLY A 145 -6.63 26.04 -25.14
CA GLY A 145 -6.29 24.67 -25.50
C GLY A 145 -5.09 24.11 -24.72
N LEU A 146 -4.04 24.92 -24.56
CA LEU A 146 -2.85 24.55 -23.77
C LEU A 146 -3.19 24.40 -22.28
N LEU A 147 -3.99 25.29 -21.70
CA LEU A 147 -4.42 25.21 -20.30
C LEU A 147 -5.29 23.97 -20.04
N PHE A 148 -6.27 23.67 -20.91
CA PHE A 148 -7.07 22.44 -20.81
C PHE A 148 -6.20 21.19 -20.95
N THR A 149 -5.28 21.16 -21.91
CA THR A 149 -4.37 20.02 -22.14
C THR A 149 -3.42 19.80 -20.95
N TRP A 150 -2.85 20.88 -20.41
CA TRP A 150 -2.01 20.85 -19.21
C TRP A 150 -2.78 20.34 -17.98
N TRP A 151 -4.00 20.82 -17.77
CA TRP A 151 -4.85 20.40 -16.65
C TRP A 151 -5.25 18.93 -16.73
N VAL A 152 -5.65 18.44 -17.91
CA VAL A 152 -5.96 17.02 -18.15
C VAL A 152 -4.71 16.15 -17.94
N CYS A 153 -3.54 16.59 -18.42
CA CYS A 153 -2.27 15.92 -18.15
C CYS A 153 -1.99 15.83 -16.64
N GLY A 154 -2.11 16.94 -15.91
CA GLY A 154 -1.89 17.00 -14.46
C GLY A 154 -2.82 16.09 -13.65
N ILE A 155 -4.10 15.98 -14.06
CA ILE A 155 -5.03 15.01 -13.47
C ILE A 155 -4.61 13.58 -13.78
N TYR A 156 -4.31 13.27 -15.04
CA TYR A 156 -3.93 11.91 -15.46
C TYR A 156 -2.66 11.43 -14.75
N THR A 157 -1.61 12.25 -14.69
CA THR A 157 -0.40 11.93 -13.94
C THR A 157 -0.65 11.90 -12.43
N GLY A 158 -1.52 12.76 -11.89
CA GLY A 158 -1.97 12.69 -10.49
C GLY A 158 -2.68 11.37 -10.14
N ILE A 159 -3.48 10.81 -11.04
CA ILE A 159 -4.12 9.49 -10.89
C ILE A 159 -3.07 8.35 -10.93
N VAL A 160 -2.05 8.47 -11.80
CA VAL A 160 -0.90 7.56 -11.83
C VAL A 160 -0.12 7.62 -10.51
N ARG A 161 0.17 8.81 -9.99
CA ARG A 161 0.79 9.01 -8.67
C ARG A 161 -0.03 8.43 -7.52
N GLN A 162 -1.35 8.60 -7.53
CA GLN A 162 -2.25 7.98 -6.56
C GLN A 162 -2.27 6.44 -6.68
N THR A 163 -2.14 5.91 -7.89
CA THR A 163 -1.99 4.46 -8.12
C THR A 163 -0.66 3.95 -7.56
N LEU A 164 0.43 4.70 -7.75
CA LEU A 164 1.75 4.42 -7.16
C LEU A 164 1.68 4.41 -5.62
N GLN A 165 1.06 5.44 -5.03
CA GLN A 165 0.88 5.54 -3.58
C GLN A 165 0.06 4.38 -3.01
N LYS A 166 -0.93 3.88 -3.75
CA LYS A 166 -1.67 2.67 -3.38
C LYS A 166 -0.84 1.39 -3.54
N LYS A 167 -0.06 1.23 -4.62
CA LYS A 167 0.78 0.03 -4.88
C LYS A 167 1.87 -0.16 -3.82
N TYR A 168 2.45 0.95 -3.32
CA TYR A 168 3.56 0.93 -2.34
C TYR A 168 3.18 1.45 -0.95
N HIS A 169 1.88 1.57 -0.64
CA HIS A 169 1.33 2.08 0.63
C HIS A 169 1.93 3.43 1.09
N LEU A 170 2.30 4.29 0.16
CA LEU A 170 2.97 5.56 0.44
C LEU A 170 2.01 6.63 0.96
N LYS A 171 2.52 7.49 1.84
CA LYS A 171 1.82 8.65 2.37
C LYS A 171 1.34 9.59 1.24
N ASN A 172 0.11 10.09 1.38
CA ASN A 172 -0.39 11.17 0.56
C ASN A 172 0.54 12.40 0.67
N SER A 173 0.85 13.02 -0.48
CA SER A 173 1.64 14.25 -0.50
C SER A 173 0.84 15.39 0.16
N PRO A 174 1.50 16.41 0.75
CA PRO A 174 0.80 17.49 1.47
C PRO A 174 0.00 18.42 0.55
N CYS A 175 0.19 18.34 -0.77
CA CYS A 175 -0.61 19.00 -1.78
C CYS A 175 -1.42 17.95 -2.56
N ASP A 176 -2.56 18.38 -3.13
CA ASP A 176 -3.35 17.55 -4.02
C ASP A 176 -2.47 16.97 -5.16
N PRO A 177 -2.59 15.67 -5.51
CA PRO A 177 -1.77 15.05 -6.54
C PRO A 177 -1.75 15.79 -7.88
N CYS A 178 -2.88 16.39 -8.29
CA CYS A 178 -2.98 17.18 -9.51
C CYS A 178 -2.15 18.47 -9.40
N LEU A 179 -2.13 19.12 -8.24
CA LEU A 179 -1.36 20.36 -8.02
C LEU A 179 0.14 20.12 -8.10
N VAL A 180 0.61 18.98 -7.57
CA VAL A 180 2.03 18.58 -7.64
C VAL A 180 2.50 18.45 -9.10
N HIS A 181 1.74 17.77 -9.97
CA HIS A 181 2.09 17.69 -11.40
C HIS A 181 1.80 18.99 -12.18
N CYS A 182 0.92 19.87 -11.70
CA CYS A 182 0.63 21.16 -12.32
C CYS A 182 1.73 22.21 -12.08
N CYS A 183 2.40 22.18 -10.91
CA CYS A 183 3.44 23.16 -10.57
C CYS A 183 4.87 22.57 -10.62
N MET A 184 5.02 21.27 -10.46
CA MET A 184 6.31 20.59 -10.31
C MET A 184 6.37 19.26 -11.09
N HIS A 185 5.73 19.23 -12.28
CA HIS A 185 5.64 18.05 -13.16
C HIS A 185 6.95 17.27 -13.24
N TRP A 186 8.02 18.01 -13.54
CA TRP A 186 9.37 17.50 -13.71
C TRP A 186 9.89 16.75 -12.48
N CYS A 187 9.77 17.39 -11.32
CA CYS A 187 10.25 16.88 -10.05
C CYS A 187 9.43 15.67 -9.56
N ALA A 188 8.12 15.69 -9.81
CA ALA A 188 7.21 14.60 -9.47
C ALA A 188 7.57 13.30 -10.21
N LEU A 189 7.74 13.38 -11.55
CA LEU A 189 8.14 12.22 -12.37
C LEU A 189 9.50 11.64 -11.94
N CYS A 190 10.47 12.50 -11.62
CA CYS A 190 11.76 12.07 -11.11
C CYS A 190 11.65 11.38 -9.75
N GLN A 191 10.87 11.93 -8.82
CA GLN A 191 10.63 11.34 -7.49
C GLN A 191 10.01 9.95 -7.63
N GLU A 192 8.96 9.82 -8.45
CA GLU A 192 8.27 8.56 -8.71
C GLU A 192 9.19 7.50 -9.32
N HIS A 193 10.07 7.90 -10.26
CA HIS A 193 11.05 6.98 -10.82
C HIS A 193 12.02 6.46 -9.77
N ARG A 194 12.56 7.35 -8.93
CA ARG A 194 13.52 6.98 -7.86
C ARG A 194 12.87 6.11 -6.80
N GLU A 195 11.64 6.42 -6.37
CA GLU A 195 10.89 5.62 -5.40
C GLU A 195 10.66 4.19 -5.91
N MET A 196 10.19 4.03 -7.17
CA MET A 196 10.04 2.70 -7.78
C MET A 196 11.38 1.97 -7.93
N LYS A 197 12.44 2.68 -8.33
CA LYS A 197 13.79 2.10 -8.51
C LYS A 197 14.36 1.58 -7.18
N GLY A 198 14.20 2.32 -6.09
CA GLY A 198 14.62 1.92 -4.74
C GLY A 198 13.83 0.71 -4.21
N ARG A 199 12.50 0.77 -4.27
CA ARG A 199 11.64 -0.33 -3.79
C ARG A 199 11.88 -1.65 -4.54
N LEU A 200 12.17 -1.59 -5.85
CA LEU A 200 12.54 -2.78 -6.65
C LEU A 200 13.91 -3.35 -6.26
N SER A 201 14.89 -2.51 -5.90
CA SER A 201 16.17 -3.02 -5.40
C SER A 201 16.06 -3.67 -4.02
N ASP A 202 15.19 -3.16 -3.14
CA ASP A 202 14.98 -3.75 -1.81
C ASP A 202 14.30 -5.12 -1.91
N ASP A 203 13.25 -5.24 -2.72
CA ASP A 203 12.49 -6.49 -2.93
C ASP A 203 13.37 -7.59 -3.54
N ALA A 204 14.30 -7.22 -4.44
CA ALA A 204 15.28 -8.14 -5.03
C ALA A 204 16.38 -8.63 -4.06
N VAL A 205 16.57 -7.97 -2.92
CA VAL A 205 17.62 -8.29 -1.93
C VAL A 205 17.08 -9.15 -0.77
N MET A 206 15.76 -9.22 -0.57
CA MET A 206 15.15 -10.04 0.46
C MET A 206 15.24 -11.54 0.13
N PRO A 207 15.99 -12.37 0.90
CA PRO A 207 15.97 -13.81 0.69
C PRO A 207 14.60 -14.36 1.06
N MET A 208 13.93 -15.01 0.12
CA MET A 208 12.63 -15.65 0.33
C MET A 208 12.68 -16.57 1.55
N THR A 209 12.00 -16.20 2.63
CA THR A 209 11.96 -17.00 3.85
C THR A 209 11.20 -18.29 3.57
N ILE A 210 11.95 -19.40 3.42
CA ILE A 210 11.37 -20.74 3.26
C ILE A 210 10.63 -21.08 4.56
N VAL A 211 9.32 -20.87 4.55
CA VAL A 211 8.41 -21.35 5.60
C VAL A 211 8.35 -22.87 5.46
N ASN A 212 9.27 -23.57 6.14
CA ASN A 212 9.19 -25.01 6.28
C ASN A 212 7.87 -25.36 6.96
N ALA A 213 7.08 -26.22 6.32
CA ALA A 213 5.82 -26.69 6.90
C ALA A 213 6.11 -27.36 8.26
N PRO A 214 5.29 -27.09 9.30
CA PRO A 214 5.42 -27.80 10.57
C PRO A 214 5.39 -29.31 10.33
N PRO A 215 6.26 -30.10 11.01
CA PRO A 215 6.23 -31.55 10.87
C PRO A 215 4.84 -32.05 11.28
N VAL A 216 4.28 -32.98 10.49
CA VAL A 216 2.92 -33.50 10.68
C VAL A 216 2.80 -34.09 12.09
N GLN A 217 2.07 -33.39 12.95
CA GLN A 217 1.81 -33.84 14.32
C GLN A 217 0.79 -34.97 14.27
N VAL A 218 1.27 -36.21 14.38
CA VAL A 218 0.41 -37.39 14.46
C VAL A 218 -0.20 -37.44 15.86
N MET A 219 -1.51 -37.22 15.98
CA MET A 219 -2.23 -37.39 17.23
C MET A 219 -2.45 -38.90 17.47
N ASN A 220 -1.55 -39.51 18.24
CA ASN A 220 -1.72 -40.90 18.69
C ASN A 220 -2.77 -40.96 19.80
N THR A 221 -3.90 -41.62 19.52
CA THR A 221 -5.00 -41.82 20.47
C THR A 221 -4.89 -43.15 21.22
N ASP A 222 -3.71 -43.46 21.77
CA ASP A 222 -3.49 -44.65 22.60
C ASP A 222 -2.85 -44.25 23.93
N GLY A 223 -3.58 -44.48 25.02
CA GLY A 223 -3.14 -44.17 26.37
C GLY A 223 -2.52 -45.39 27.06
N GLU A 224 -1.20 -45.42 27.20
CA GLU A 224 -0.53 -46.27 28.18
C GLU A 224 0.39 -45.44 29.09
N LYS A 225 0.11 -45.47 30.40
CA LYS A 225 1.04 -45.00 31.44
C LYS A 225 2.15 -46.04 31.62
N LYS A 226 3.42 -45.66 31.43
CA LYS A 226 4.55 -46.29 32.15
C LYS A 226 5.60 -45.27 32.55
N GLU A 227 5.87 -45.20 33.86
CA GLU A 227 7.08 -44.62 34.42
C GLU A 227 8.25 -45.60 34.23
N SER A 228 9.46 -45.11 33.91
CA SER A 228 10.66 -45.33 34.75
C SER A 228 11.96 -44.85 34.12
N ALA A 229 12.83 -44.36 34.99
CA ALA A 229 14.21 -43.93 34.81
C ALA A 229 15.13 -44.88 34.00
N ASN A 230 16.18 -44.31 33.36
CA ASN A 230 17.54 -44.21 33.95
C ASN A 230 18.65 -44.09 32.87
N GLY A 231 19.69 -43.27 33.13
CA GLY A 231 21.07 -43.60 32.73
C GLY A 231 21.76 -42.85 31.58
N HIS A 232 22.82 -42.11 31.94
CA HIS A 232 24.07 -41.82 31.20
C HIS A 232 24.08 -41.01 29.89
N ASP A 233 24.40 -39.72 30.05
CA ASP A 233 25.65 -39.08 29.59
C ASP A 233 26.39 -39.65 28.36
N HIS A 234 26.56 -38.81 27.33
CA HIS A 234 27.88 -38.48 26.75
C HIS A 234 27.80 -37.18 25.92
N GLY A 235 28.78 -36.30 26.09
CA GLY A 235 28.80 -34.98 25.44
C GLY A 235 29.21 -35.00 23.97
N ALA A 236 28.67 -34.06 23.18
CA ALA A 236 29.11 -33.80 21.81
C ALA A 236 29.90 -32.48 21.74
N HIS A 237 31.15 -32.61 21.29
CA HIS A 237 32.15 -31.56 21.11
C HIS A 237 31.71 -30.50 20.09
N LEU A 238 31.77 -29.20 20.45
CA LEU A 238 31.75 -28.13 19.45
C LEU A 238 33.13 -28.02 18.81
N GLU A 239 33.18 -28.10 17.48
CA GLU A 239 34.27 -27.48 16.71
C GLU A 239 33.68 -26.61 15.59
N MET A 240 34.10 -25.34 15.58
CA MET A 240 33.91 -24.44 14.44
C MET A 240 35.14 -24.54 13.56
N GLN A 241 34.95 -24.70 12.25
CA GLN A 241 36.04 -24.45 11.30
C GLN A 241 35.55 -23.54 10.19
N ALA A 242 36.28 -22.44 10.00
CA ALA A 242 36.05 -21.46 8.95
C ALA A 242 36.96 -21.76 7.76
N LEU A 243 36.43 -21.53 6.55
CA LEU A 243 37.14 -21.13 5.33
C LEU A 243 36.18 -20.29 4.48
#